data_AF-A0A2V9NN18-F1
#
_entry.id   AF-A0A2V9NN18-F1
#
_cell.length_a   1.000
_cell.length_b   1.000
_cell.length_c   1.000
_cell.angle_alpha   90.00
_cell.angle_beta   90.00
_cell.angle_gamma   90.00
#
_symmetry.space_group_name_H-M   'P 1'
#
loop_
_entity.id
_entity.type
_entity.pdbx_description
1 polymer ?
#
loop_
_entity_poly.entity_id
_entity_poly.type
_entity_poly.pdbx_seq_one_letter_code
_entity_poly.pdbx_strand_id
1 'polypeptide(L)' 'MRDLGTDSQPIDPLTLVNKLKDRKELDAVGGAGYVSGLMDGLPDRPLESVRHYVGEVRRFAGLRRIAQAAE' A
#
# COMPACT_ATOMS: atom_id res chain seq x y z
N MET A 1 0.28 7.16 3.11
CA MET A 1 -0.41 7.48 1.84
C MET A 1 -1.64 8.37 2.01
N ARG A 2 -2.56 8.07 2.95
CA ARG A 2 -3.71 8.96 3.20
C ARG A 2 -3.28 10.40 3.53
N ASP A 3 -2.24 10.53 4.36
CA ASP A 3 -1.68 11.84 4.75
C ASP A 3 -1.17 12.65 3.55
N LEU A 4 -0.50 12.02 2.57
CA LEU A 4 -0.05 12.71 1.35
C LEU A 4 -1.22 13.24 0.52
N GLY A 5 -2.30 12.44 0.43
CA GLY A 5 -3.52 12.88 -0.25
C GLY A 5 -4.24 14.00 0.51
N THR A 6 -4.20 14.00 1.84
CA THR A 6 -4.74 15.08 2.68
C THR A 6 -3.91 16.35 2.56
N ASP A 7 -2.58 16.23 2.41
CA ASP A 7 -1.64 17.34 2.20
C ASP A 7 -1.69 17.91 0.76
N SER A 8 -2.61 17.43 -0.10
CA SER A 8 -2.68 17.73 -1.54
C SER A 8 -1.36 17.49 -2.29
N GLN A 9 -0.51 16.61 -1.74
CA GLN A 9 0.73 16.23 -2.40
C GLN A 9 0.48 15.08 -3.39
N PRO A 10 1.16 15.10 -4.55
CA PRO A 10 1.14 13.96 -5.47
C PRO A 10 1.52 12.66 -4.75
N ILE A 11 0.76 11.60 -5.01
CA ILE A 11 1.06 10.27 -4.48
C ILE A 11 1.81 9.50 -5.57
N ASP A 12 3.12 9.68 -5.59
CA ASP A 12 4.06 8.99 -6.48
C ASP A 12 5.22 8.37 -5.66
N PRO A 13 6.01 7.45 -6.26
CA PRO A 13 7.08 6.75 -5.54
C PRO A 13 8.11 7.67 -4.89
N LEU A 14 8.49 8.76 -5.55
CA LEU A 14 9.49 9.69 -5.01
C LEU A 14 8.96 10.39 -3.76
N THR A 15 7.74 10.92 -3.86
CA THR A 15 7.09 11.61 -2.73
C THR A 15 6.87 10.67 -1.55
N LEU A 16 6.51 9.41 -1.83
CA LEU A 16 6.33 8.40 -0.79
C LEU A 16 7.64 8.03 -0.08
N VAL A 17 8.72 7.77 -0.84
CA VAL A 17 10.04 7.44 -0.27
C VAL A 17 10.55 8.57 0.61
N ASN A 18 10.42 9.82 0.17
CA ASN A 18 10.83 10.98 0.96
C ASN A 18 10.02 11.09 2.26
N LYS A 19 8.69 10.95 2.20
CA LYS A 19 7.84 11.00 3.40
C LYS A 19 8.17 9.90 4.41
N LEU A 20 8.45 8.67 3.94
CA LEU A 20 8.85 7.55 4.80
C LEU A 20 10.24 7.76 5.40
N LYS A 21 11.16 8.36 4.64
CA LYS A 21 12.50 8.72 5.13
C LYS A 21 12.42 9.78 6.23
N ASP A 22 11.61 10.81 6.05
CA ASP A 22 11.40 11.88 7.04
C ASP A 22 10.80 11.33 8.34
N ARG A 23 9.94 10.30 8.23
CA ARG A 23 9.36 9.58 9.37
C ARG A 23 10.27 8.51 9.97
N LYS A 24 11.44 8.25 9.39
CA LYS A 24 12.35 7.15 9.75
C LYS A 24 11.70 5.76 9.67
N GLU A 25 10.72 5.60 8.78
CA GLU A 25 9.98 4.35 8.54
C GLU A 25 10.47 3.62 7.29
N LEU A 26 11.32 4.25 6.47
CA LEU A 26 11.74 3.72 5.17
C LEU A 26 12.39 2.34 5.27
N ASP A 27 13.32 2.15 6.21
CA ASP A 27 14.02 0.86 6.36
C ASP A 27 13.09 -0.22 6.94
N ALA A 28 12.14 0.16 7.81
CA ALA A 28 11.17 -0.77 8.40
C ALA A 28 10.22 -1.38 7.35
N VAL A 29 9.97 -0.68 6.25
CA VAL A 29 9.15 -1.19 5.13
C VAL A 29 9.95 -1.92 4.06
N GLY A 30 11.29 -2.01 4.19
CA GLY A 30 12.16 -2.68 3.20
C GLY A 30 12.90 -1.74 2.24
N GLY A 31 12.92 -0.44 2.53
CA GLY A 31 13.72 0.55 1.80
C GLY A 31 13.10 1.03 0.49
N ALA A 32 13.82 1.91 -0.21
CA ALA A 32 13.37 2.48 -1.48
C ALA A 32 13.17 1.43 -2.58
N GLY A 33 14.00 0.37 -2.60
CA GLY A 33 13.90 -0.71 -3.57
C GLY A 33 12.58 -1.48 -3.45
N TYR A 34 12.11 -1.74 -2.22
CA TYR A 34 10.81 -2.38 -2.01
C TYR A 34 9.67 -1.51 -2.53
N VAL A 35 9.70 -0.20 -2.23
CA VAL A 35 8.68 0.76 -2.72
C VAL A 35 8.62 0.80 -4.24
N SER A 36 9.77 0.84 -4.92
CA SER A 36 9.83 0.80 -6.38
C SER A 36 9.29 -0.52 -6.94
N GLY A 37 9.65 -1.65 -6.31
CA GLY A 37 9.22 -2.98 -6.75
C GLY A 37 7.71 -3.26 -6.60
N LEU A 38 6.98 -2.44 -5.84
CA LEU A 38 5.52 -2.58 -5.75
C LEU A 38 4.82 -2.37 -7.10
N MET A 39 5.45 -1.64 -8.02
CA MET A 39 4.91 -1.39 -9.35
C MET A 39 5.15 -2.55 -10.31
N ASP A 40 6.20 -3.34 -10.10
CA ASP A 40 6.62 -4.41 -11.01
C ASP A 40 5.62 -5.58 -11.07
N GLY A 41 4.83 -5.78 -10.01
CA GLY A 41 3.81 -6.82 -9.94
C GLY A 41 2.43 -6.41 -10.46
N LEU A 42 2.27 -5.18 -10.96
CA LEU A 42 0.98 -4.69 -11.44
C LEU A 42 0.74 -5.13 -12.89
N PRO A 43 -0.46 -5.63 -13.24
CA PRO A 43 -0.81 -5.90 -14.62
C PRO A 43 -0.90 -4.60 -15.43
N ASP A 44 -0.69 -4.67 -16.75
CA ASP A 44 -0.65 -3.52 -17.69
C ASP A 44 -1.88 -2.60 -17.61
N ARG A 45 -3.01 -3.08 -17.07
CA ARG A 45 -4.23 -2.31 -16.81
C ARG A 45 -4.54 -2.24 -15.30
N PRO A 46 -3.81 -1.40 -14.55
CA PRO A 46 -3.96 -1.35 -13.09
C PRO A 46 -5.34 -0.82 -12.66
N LEU A 47 -5.92 0.15 -13.40
CA LEU A 47 -7.13 0.87 -12.98
C LEU A 47 -8.41 0.00 -12.92
N GLU A 48 -8.58 -0.96 -13.84
CA GLU A 48 -9.69 -1.92 -13.78
C GLU A 48 -9.48 -2.96 -12.67
N SER A 49 -8.22 -3.27 -12.35
CA SER A 49 -7.85 -4.33 -11.41
C SER A 49 -7.81 -3.88 -9.95
N VAL A 50 -7.58 -2.59 -9.65
CA VAL A 50 -7.48 -2.11 -8.25
C VAL A 50 -8.73 -2.48 -7.43
N ARG A 51 -9.94 -2.31 -7.97
CA ARG A 51 -11.16 -2.66 -7.23
C ARG A 51 -11.22 -4.14 -6.88
N HIS A 52 -10.79 -4.99 -7.80
CA HIS A 52 -10.74 -6.44 -7.59
C HIS A 52 -9.76 -6.79 -6.46
N TYR A 53 -8.52 -6.28 -6.53
CA TYR A 53 -7.53 -6.51 -5.47
C TYR A 53 -7.97 -5.99 -4.10
N VAL A 54 -8.57 -4.80 -4.06
CA VAL A 54 -9.14 -4.25 -2.81
C VAL A 54 -10.25 -5.15 -2.26
N GLY A 55 -11.10 -5.70 -3.14
CA GLY A 55 -12.15 -6.67 -2.77
C GLY A 55 -11.58 -7.91 -2.09
N GLU A 56 -10.57 -8.53 -2.70
CA GLU A 56 -9.92 -9.72 -2.15
C GLU A 56 -9.24 -9.44 -0.81
N VAL A 57 -8.48 -8.34 -0.69
CA VAL A 57 -7.85 -7.95 0.58
C VAL A 57 -8.89 -7.77 1.70
N ARG A 58 -10.03 -7.13 1.40
CA ARG A 58 -11.13 -6.94 2.36
C ARG A 58 -11.76 -8.27 2.77
N ARG A 59 -11.99 -9.17 1.82
CA ARG A 59 -12.55 -10.49 2.07
C ARG A 59 -11.67 -11.30 3.02
N PHE A 60 -10.38 -11.43 2.72
CA PHE A 60 -9.45 -12.16 3.60
C PHE A 60 -9.26 -11.50 4.96
N ALA A 61 -9.29 -10.17 5.04
CA ALA A 61 -9.27 -9.47 6.33
C ALA A 61 -10.52 -9.77 7.18
N GLY A 62 -11.70 -9.85 6.56
CA GLY A 62 -12.95 -10.23 7.23
C GLY A 62 -12.89 -11.66 7.79
N LEU A 63 -12.41 -12.62 6.99
CA LEU A 63 -12.23 -14.01 7.42
C LEU A 63 -11.27 -14.12 8.62
N ARG A 64 -10.15 -13.38 8.60
CA ARG A 64 -9.20 -13.33 9.73
C ARG A 64 -9.86 -12.79 11.01
N ARG A 65 -10.70 -11.76 10.91
CA ARG A 65 -11.41 -11.22 12.09
C ARG A 65 -12.39 -12.22 12.68
N ILE A 66 -13.11 -12.97 11.84
CA ILE A 66 -14.03 -14.01 12.31
C ILE A 66 -13.24 -15.12 13.02
N ALA A 67 -12.15 -15.59 12.40
CA ALA A 67 -11.30 -16.63 13.00
C ALA A 67 -10.74 -16.20 14.37
N GLN A 68 -10.24 -14.96 14.47
CA GLN A 68 -9.72 -14.40 15.72
C GLN A 68 -10.80 -14.16 16.80
N ALA A 69 -12.05 -13.95 16.41
CA ALA A 69 -13.16 -13.78 17.35
C ALA A 69 -13.79 -15.13 17.79
N ALA A 70 -13.42 -16.22 17.12
CA ALA A 70 -13.86 -17.57 17.45
C ALA A 70 -12.86 -18.33 18.36
N GLU A 71 -11.68 -17.73 18.61
CA GLU A 71 -10.73 -18.10 19.68
C GLU A 71 -11.08 -17.36 20.98
#